data_AF-A0A7X7IUD9-F1
#
_entry.id   AF-A0A7X7IUD9-F1
#
_cell.length_a   1.000
_cell.length_b   1.000
_cell.length_c   1.000
_cell.angle_alpha   90.00
_cell.angle_beta   90.00
_cell.angle_gamma   90.00
#
_symmetry.space_group_name_H-M   'P 1'
#
loop_
_entity.id
_entity.type
_entity.pdbx_description
1 polymer ?
#
loop_
_entity_poly.entity_id
_entity_poly.type
_entity_poly.pdbx_seq_one_letter_code
_entity_poly.pdbx_strand_id
1 'polypeptide(L)'
;MSLTSEEVSVAVNTCLDDFYRRRIGKLSTLKLKATLRRKNPYLFRATGVESANDLIDEIMKAYMSSSDEGIFGDAFFEPLAKLVSKGETAVGEGVDLVIQTKTSYKAFAVKSGPSVFNAQSRKRQSTEFLKLRSRLLKLQKQFDPIVGYAYGKKDSKNSAASFRELAGQAFWKELTGDAKFYVRIIQAMRDKPQEHKVQYKNEWEKAKNRFLREFTTDFCKKDGSIDWEKLLEFNSGIKSDK
;
A
#
# COMPACT_ATOMS: atom_id res chain seq x y z
N MET A 1 -9.35 -27.30 9.18
CA MET A 1 -8.04 -27.25 9.84
C MET A 1 -7.58 -25.80 9.94
N SER A 2 -6.81 -25.47 10.98
CA SER A 2 -6.10 -24.19 11.15
C SER A 2 -4.76 -24.27 10.44
N LEU A 3 -4.30 -23.17 9.85
CA LEU A 3 -2.98 -23.11 9.21
C LEU A 3 -1.87 -23.40 10.22
N THR A 4 -0.93 -24.25 9.84
CA THR A 4 0.31 -24.56 10.58
C THR A 4 1.24 -23.35 10.59
N SER A 5 2.23 -23.34 11.49
CA SER A 5 3.23 -22.26 11.55
C SER A 5 4.04 -22.17 10.26
N GLU A 6 4.31 -23.31 9.62
CA GLU A 6 5.06 -23.38 8.37
C GLU A 6 4.27 -22.76 7.22
N GLU A 7 3.00 -23.11 7.04
CA GLU A 7 2.14 -22.53 6.00
C GLU A 7 2.03 -21.01 6.13
N VAL A 8 1.92 -20.49 7.36
CA VAL A 8 1.91 -19.04 7.61
C VAL A 8 3.25 -18.41 7.25
N SER A 9 4.36 -19.05 7.60
CA SER A 9 5.71 -18.57 7.26
C SER A 9 5.91 -18.50 5.75
N VAL A 10 5.53 -19.54 5.02
CA VAL A 10 5.64 -19.59 3.55
C VAL A 10 4.79 -18.50 2.90
N ALA A 11 3.54 -18.33 3.33
CA ALA A 11 2.65 -17.30 2.79
C ALA A 11 3.19 -15.88 3.04
N VAL A 12 3.62 -15.58 4.28
CA VAL A 12 4.19 -14.27 4.64
C VAL A 12 5.48 -13.99 3.87
N ASN A 13 6.38 -14.96 3.78
CA ASN A 13 7.66 -14.79 3.09
C ASN A 13 7.48 -14.58 1.58
N THR A 14 6.56 -15.32 0.95
CA THR A 14 6.21 -15.14 -0.47
C THR A 14 5.72 -13.71 -0.75
N CYS A 15 4.83 -13.21 0.11
CA CYS A 15 4.32 -11.83 0.02
C CYS A 15 5.42 -10.78 0.27
N LEU A 16 6.31 -11.01 1.23
CA LEU A 16 7.45 -10.11 1.50
C LEU A 16 8.44 -10.07 0.34
N ASP A 17 8.74 -11.21 -0.28
CA ASP A 17 9.64 -11.28 -1.44
C ASP A 17 9.10 -10.45 -2.61
N ASP A 18 7.79 -10.54 -2.89
CA ASP A 18 7.17 -9.70 -3.92
C ASP A 18 7.15 -8.21 -3.54
N PHE A 19 6.85 -7.88 -2.28
CA PHE A 19 6.93 -6.52 -1.78
C PHE A 19 8.34 -5.93 -1.99
N TYR A 20 9.39 -6.62 -1.55
CA TYR A 20 10.77 -6.14 -1.69
C TYR A 20 11.20 -6.03 -3.15
N ARG A 21 10.84 -7.00 -4.00
CA ARG A 21 11.09 -6.94 -5.45
C ARG A 21 10.48 -5.67 -6.07
N ARG A 22 9.21 -5.39 -5.79
CA ARG A 22 8.51 -4.19 -6.32
C ARG A 22 9.08 -2.90 -5.72
N ARG A 23 9.37 -2.89 -4.42
CA ARG A 23 9.98 -1.76 -3.70
C ARG A 23 11.34 -1.38 -4.27
N ILE A 24 12.19 -2.37 -4.54
CA ILE A 24 13.51 -2.19 -5.16
C ILE A 24 13.37 -1.72 -6.61
N GLY A 25 12.48 -2.35 -7.40
CA GLY A 25 12.20 -1.92 -8.77
C GLY A 25 11.66 -0.49 -8.88
N LYS A 26 10.97 0.00 -7.84
CA LYS A 26 10.52 1.38 -7.77
C LYS A 26 11.67 2.37 -7.65
N LEU A 27 12.67 2.06 -6.82
CA LEU A 27 13.88 2.89 -6.65
C LEU A 27 14.72 2.93 -7.93
N SER A 28 14.86 1.81 -8.63
CA SER A 28 15.69 1.74 -9.84
C SER A 28 15.11 2.58 -10.99
N THR A 29 13.79 2.68 -11.08
CA THR A 29 13.07 3.43 -12.13
C THR A 29 12.69 4.86 -11.73
N LEU A 30 13.02 5.28 -10.50
CA LEU A 30 12.69 6.60 -9.98
C LEU A 30 13.44 7.71 -10.74
N LYS A 31 12.72 8.78 -11.11
CA LYS A 31 13.26 9.93 -11.87
C LYS A 31 13.14 11.23 -11.07
N LEU A 32 14.23 11.97 -10.93
CA LEU A 32 14.28 13.18 -10.07
C LEU A 32 13.23 14.20 -10.50
N LYS A 33 13.26 14.62 -11.77
CA LYS A 33 12.32 15.61 -12.32
C LYS A 33 10.86 15.20 -12.18
N ALA A 34 10.53 13.91 -12.30
CA ALA A 34 9.16 13.44 -12.09
C ALA A 34 8.73 13.55 -10.62
N THR A 35 9.65 13.29 -9.69
CA THR A 35 9.40 13.43 -8.25
C THR A 35 9.29 14.90 -7.85
N LEU A 36 10.22 15.76 -8.30
CA LEU A 36 10.25 17.18 -7.96
C LEU A 36 8.97 17.91 -8.35
N ARG A 37 8.35 17.59 -9.50
CA ARG A 37 7.08 18.18 -9.95
C ARG A 37 5.90 17.99 -8.99
N ARG A 38 5.98 17.01 -8.08
CA ARG A 38 4.90 16.70 -7.12
C ARG A 38 5.23 17.20 -5.71
N LYS A 39 6.34 17.91 -5.53
CA LYS A 39 6.77 18.45 -4.24
C LYS A 39 6.48 19.95 -4.18
N ASN A 40 6.61 20.51 -2.99
CA ASN A 40 6.37 21.92 -2.70
C ASN A 40 7.72 22.59 -2.40
N PRO A 41 8.36 23.26 -3.39
CA PRO A 41 9.62 23.97 -3.18
C PRO A 41 9.54 25.06 -2.11
N TYR A 42 8.38 25.73 -1.98
CA TYR A 42 8.18 26.74 -0.94
C TYR A 42 8.28 26.14 0.46
N LEU A 43 7.70 24.94 0.67
CA LEU A 43 7.77 24.27 1.97
C LEU A 43 9.22 23.94 2.33
N PHE A 44 9.99 23.35 1.41
CA PHE A 44 11.40 23.03 1.66
C PHE A 44 12.23 24.29 1.95
N ARG A 45 11.96 25.39 1.25
CA ARG A 45 12.60 26.68 1.54
C ARG A 45 12.21 27.22 2.91
N ALA A 46 10.93 27.12 3.28
CA ALA A 46 10.40 27.60 4.55
C ALA A 46 10.89 26.77 5.75
N THR A 47 11.14 25.46 5.56
CA THR A 47 11.71 24.59 6.61
C THR A 47 13.23 24.68 6.73
N GLY A 48 13.88 25.56 5.95
CA GLY A 48 15.32 25.82 6.06
C GLY A 48 16.22 24.73 5.48
N VAL A 49 15.74 23.97 4.48
CA VAL A 49 16.59 23.02 3.77
C VAL A 49 17.61 23.80 2.94
N GLU A 50 18.90 23.64 3.22
CA GLU A 50 19.97 24.34 2.48
C GLU A 50 20.89 23.40 1.70
N SER A 51 20.92 22.12 2.09
CA SER A 51 21.76 21.09 1.50
C SER A 51 21.02 20.34 0.39
N ALA A 52 21.63 20.24 -0.79
CA ALA A 52 21.12 19.43 -1.89
C ALA A 52 20.99 17.94 -1.47
N ASN A 53 21.95 17.44 -0.69
CA ASN A 53 21.92 16.06 -0.20
C ASN A 53 20.73 15.81 0.74
N ASP A 54 20.46 16.76 1.65
CA ASP A 54 19.37 16.62 2.63
C ASP A 54 18.01 16.72 1.94
N LEU A 55 17.88 17.65 0.98
CA LEU A 55 16.69 17.78 0.14
C LEU A 55 16.40 16.48 -0.63
N ILE A 56 17.41 15.90 -1.27
CA ILE A 56 17.26 14.63 -1.99
C ILE A 56 16.86 13.50 -1.07
N ASP A 57 17.50 13.37 0.10
CA ASP A 57 17.14 12.36 1.09
C ASP A 57 15.70 12.50 1.58
N GLU A 58 15.26 13.72 1.90
CA GLU A 58 13.90 14.00 2.34
C GLU A 58 12.87 13.66 1.26
N ILE A 59 13.14 14.08 0.01
CA ILE A 59 12.29 13.79 -1.14
C ILE A 59 12.15 12.28 -1.36
N MET A 60 13.28 11.56 -1.35
CA MET A 60 13.30 10.12 -1.56
C MET A 60 12.60 9.38 -0.43
N LYS A 61 12.81 9.77 0.84
CA LYS A 61 12.14 9.17 2.00
C LYS A 61 10.63 9.37 1.93
N ALA A 62 10.18 10.59 1.65
CA ALA A 62 8.76 10.90 1.52
C ALA A 62 8.12 10.15 0.33
N TYR A 63 8.84 10.04 -0.80
CA TYR A 63 8.36 9.27 -1.96
C TYR A 63 8.22 7.78 -1.62
N MET A 64 9.27 7.18 -1.06
CA MET A 64 9.27 5.76 -0.75
C MET A 64 8.28 5.42 0.35
N SER A 65 8.10 6.27 1.37
CA SER A 65 7.06 6.07 2.38
C SER A 65 5.66 5.98 1.76
N SER A 66 5.30 6.90 0.87
CA SER A 66 3.99 6.84 0.18
C SER A 66 3.88 5.67 -0.78
N SER A 67 4.96 5.32 -1.49
CA SER A 67 4.97 4.18 -2.41
C SER A 67 4.92 2.85 -1.67
N ASP A 68 5.60 2.72 -0.54
CA ASP A 68 5.67 1.51 0.27
C ASP A 68 4.27 1.15 0.78
N GLU A 69 3.48 2.12 1.27
CA GLU A 69 2.08 1.88 1.68
C GLU A 69 1.22 1.27 0.57
N GLY A 70 1.30 1.81 -0.64
CA GLY A 70 0.56 1.31 -1.80
C GLY A 70 1.02 -0.09 -2.21
N ILE A 71 2.33 -0.29 -2.36
CA ILE A 71 2.90 -1.59 -2.74
C ILE A 71 2.59 -2.63 -1.67
N PHE A 72 2.66 -2.30 -0.38
CA PHE A 72 2.40 -3.25 0.70
C PHE A 72 0.93 -3.67 0.76
N GLY A 73 -0.01 -2.77 0.46
CA GLY A 73 -1.42 -3.15 0.26
C GLY A 73 -1.58 -4.23 -0.82
N ASP A 74 -1.04 -3.96 -2.01
CA ASP A 74 -1.26 -4.77 -3.22
C ASP A 74 -0.40 -6.05 -3.29
N ALA A 75 0.82 -6.01 -2.76
CA ALA A 75 1.78 -7.12 -2.82
C ALA A 75 1.79 -7.96 -1.54
N PHE A 76 1.39 -7.39 -0.41
CA PHE A 76 1.41 -8.09 0.87
C PHE A 76 0.01 -8.40 1.40
N PHE A 77 -0.80 -7.41 1.76
CA PHE A 77 -2.05 -7.68 2.49
C PHE A 77 -3.10 -8.40 1.65
N GLU A 78 -3.36 -7.97 0.42
CA GLU A 78 -4.35 -8.61 -0.43
C GLU A 78 -3.94 -10.05 -0.81
N PRO A 79 -2.69 -10.31 -1.29
CA PRO A 79 -2.26 -11.68 -1.57
C PRO A 79 -2.23 -12.56 -0.33
N LEU A 80 -1.78 -12.03 0.82
CA LEU A 80 -1.77 -12.80 2.07
C LEU A 80 -3.17 -13.21 2.47
N ALA A 81 -4.15 -12.29 2.40
CA ALA A 81 -5.54 -12.60 2.68
C ALA A 81 -6.07 -13.73 1.79
N LYS A 82 -5.74 -13.73 0.50
CA LYS A 82 -6.10 -14.80 -0.44
C LYS A 82 -5.46 -16.14 -0.05
N LEU A 83 -4.14 -16.16 0.17
CA LEU A 83 -3.37 -17.37 0.50
C LEU A 83 -3.81 -18.05 1.80
N VAL A 84 -4.22 -17.26 2.79
CA VAL A 84 -4.55 -17.76 4.14
C VAL A 84 -6.05 -17.97 4.34
N SER A 85 -6.86 -17.49 3.39
CA SER A 85 -8.30 -17.74 3.40
C SER A 85 -8.60 -19.18 2.96
N LYS A 86 -9.74 -19.70 3.40
CA LYS A 86 -10.37 -20.90 2.82
C LYS A 86 -11.26 -20.53 1.62
N GLY A 87 -11.02 -19.36 1.03
CA GLY A 87 -11.86 -18.75 0.01
C GLY A 87 -11.28 -18.91 -1.38
N GLU A 88 -12.08 -18.55 -2.36
CA GLU A 88 -11.69 -18.47 -3.77
C GLU A 88 -11.42 -17.00 -4.12
N THR A 89 -10.54 -16.77 -5.10
CA THR A 89 -10.38 -15.43 -5.68
C THR A 89 -11.69 -15.02 -6.34
N ALA A 90 -12.15 -13.81 -6.06
CA ALA A 90 -13.42 -13.34 -6.59
C ALA A 90 -13.33 -13.03 -8.09
N VAL A 91 -14.40 -13.31 -8.83
CA VAL A 91 -14.55 -12.91 -10.24
C VAL A 91 -15.46 -11.70 -10.29
N GLY A 92 -14.90 -10.50 -10.15
CA GLY A 92 -15.64 -9.24 -10.23
C GLY A 92 -14.93 -8.05 -9.62
N GLU A 93 -15.33 -6.83 -10.02
CA GLU A 93 -14.79 -5.59 -9.47
C GLU A 93 -15.22 -5.38 -8.01
N GLY A 94 -14.32 -4.83 -7.20
CA GLY A 94 -14.61 -4.41 -5.82
C GLY A 94 -14.64 -5.55 -4.80
N VAL A 95 -14.28 -6.77 -5.18
CA VAL A 95 -14.16 -7.92 -4.27
C VAL A 95 -12.86 -8.65 -4.59
N ASP A 96 -12.10 -8.97 -3.56
CA ASP A 96 -10.78 -9.60 -3.69
C ASP A 96 -10.85 -11.11 -3.45
N LEU A 97 -11.68 -11.55 -2.50
CA LEU A 97 -11.89 -12.97 -2.19
C LEU A 97 -13.32 -13.25 -1.72
N VAL A 98 -13.74 -14.50 -1.89
CA VAL A 98 -15.08 -14.98 -1.52
C VAL A 98 -14.95 -16.25 -0.69
N ILE A 99 -15.73 -16.32 0.39
CA ILE A 99 -15.91 -17.55 1.17
C ILE A 99 -17.39 -17.93 1.09
N GLN A 100 -17.69 -19.06 0.47
CA GLN A 100 -19.07 -19.52 0.28
C GLN A 100 -19.32 -20.88 0.92
N THR A 101 -20.54 -21.04 1.44
CA THR A 101 -21.09 -22.32 1.90
C THR A 101 -22.34 -22.64 1.09
N LYS A 102 -23.10 -23.67 1.49
CA LYS A 102 -24.41 -23.96 0.88
C LYS A 102 -25.40 -22.81 1.10
N THR A 103 -25.32 -22.11 2.23
CA THR A 103 -26.33 -21.12 2.65
C THR A 103 -25.80 -19.69 2.70
N SER A 104 -24.47 -19.48 2.67
CA SER A 104 -23.87 -18.16 2.80
C SER A 104 -22.88 -17.82 1.69
N TYR A 105 -22.77 -16.55 1.37
CA TYR A 105 -21.80 -15.98 0.44
C TYR A 105 -21.17 -14.73 1.07
N LYS A 106 -19.94 -14.87 1.57
CA LYS A 106 -19.16 -13.76 2.14
C LYS A 106 -18.26 -13.18 1.05
N ALA A 107 -18.43 -11.90 0.76
CA ALA A 107 -17.62 -11.19 -0.23
C ALA A 107 -16.72 -10.18 0.48
N PHE A 108 -15.41 -10.29 0.29
CA PHE A 108 -14.44 -9.47 1.00
C PHE A 108 -13.75 -8.50 0.04
N ALA A 109 -13.75 -7.22 0.41
CA ALA A 109 -12.83 -6.22 -0.12
C ALA A 109 -11.73 -5.98 0.93
N VAL A 110 -10.48 -6.32 0.59
CA VAL A 110 -9.31 -6.19 1.45
C VAL A 110 -8.72 -4.79 1.28
N LYS A 111 -8.41 -4.16 2.40
CA LYS A 111 -7.77 -2.85 2.48
C LYS A 111 -6.70 -2.88 3.56
N SER A 112 -5.68 -2.03 3.44
CA SER A 112 -4.60 -1.99 4.43
C SER A 112 -5.12 -1.57 5.81
N GLY A 113 -5.76 -0.40 5.93
CA GLY A 113 -6.20 0.16 7.21
C GLY A 113 -7.54 0.90 7.17
N PRO A 114 -8.08 1.34 8.32
CA PRO A 114 -9.45 1.85 8.43
C PRO A 114 -9.68 3.23 7.80
N SER A 115 -8.63 4.01 7.54
CA SER A 115 -8.69 5.40 7.05
C SER A 115 -8.59 5.54 5.52
N VAL A 116 -8.86 4.46 4.77
CA VAL A 116 -8.72 4.43 3.31
C VAL A 116 -9.91 5.01 2.54
N PHE A 117 -11.06 5.16 3.19
CA PHE A 117 -12.27 5.63 2.53
C PHE A 117 -12.49 7.13 2.73
N ASN A 118 -12.60 7.85 1.61
CA ASN A 118 -13.40 9.06 1.52
C ASN A 118 -14.87 8.72 1.15
N ALA A 119 -15.77 9.70 1.18
CA ALA A 119 -17.19 9.47 0.90
C ALA A 119 -17.45 8.83 -0.48
N GLN A 120 -16.69 9.24 -1.51
CA GLN A 120 -16.85 8.74 -2.88
C GLN A 120 -16.43 7.26 -3.00
N SER A 121 -15.28 6.90 -2.46
CA SER A 121 -14.76 5.52 -2.48
C SER A 121 -15.64 4.57 -1.67
N ARG A 122 -16.20 5.02 -0.54
CA ARG A 122 -17.19 4.24 0.23
C ARG A 122 -18.47 3.99 -0.59
N LYS A 123 -18.99 5.01 -1.28
CA LYS A 123 -20.17 4.88 -2.15
C LYS A 123 -19.91 3.89 -3.29
N ARG A 124 -18.75 4.01 -3.94
CA ARG A 124 -18.32 3.10 -5.02
C ARG A 124 -18.29 1.65 -4.54
N GLN A 125 -17.62 1.38 -3.42
CA GLN A 125 -17.56 0.04 -2.82
C GLN A 125 -18.95 -0.52 -2.51
N SER A 126 -19.85 0.31 -1.97
CA SER A 126 -21.23 -0.09 -1.71
C SER A 126 -21.96 -0.46 -3.00
N THR A 127 -21.77 0.30 -4.09
CA THR A 127 -22.35 0.00 -5.40
C THR A 127 -21.81 -1.30 -5.99
N GLU A 128 -20.50 -1.56 -5.85
CA GLU A 128 -19.87 -2.79 -6.31
C GLU A 128 -20.44 -4.02 -5.57
N PHE A 129 -20.59 -3.94 -4.24
CA PHE A 129 -21.25 -5.00 -3.48
C PHE A 129 -22.73 -5.20 -3.85
N LEU A 130 -23.48 -4.13 -4.10
CA LEU A 130 -24.88 -4.23 -4.53
C LEU A 130 -25.01 -4.91 -5.90
N LYS A 131 -24.13 -4.55 -6.85
CA LYS A 131 -24.08 -5.22 -8.17
C LYS A 131 -23.80 -6.71 -8.03
N LEU A 132 -22.86 -7.09 -7.16
CA LEU A 132 -22.58 -8.50 -6.88
C LEU A 132 -23.79 -9.20 -6.25
N ARG A 133 -24.43 -8.59 -5.25
CA ARG A 133 -25.64 -9.11 -4.61
C ARG A 133 -26.74 -9.42 -5.64
N SER A 134 -27.00 -8.50 -6.57
CA SER A 134 -28.00 -8.69 -7.62
C SER A 134 -27.71 -9.89 -8.52
N ARG A 135 -26.44 -10.17 -8.82
CA ARG A 135 -26.02 -11.35 -9.61
C ARG A 135 -26.24 -12.67 -8.85
N LEU A 136 -26.16 -12.63 -7.52
CA LEU A 136 -26.26 -13.80 -6.65
C LEU A 136 -27.70 -14.13 -6.21
N LEU A 137 -28.69 -13.31 -6.55
CA LEU A 137 -30.10 -13.52 -6.13
C LEU A 137 -30.63 -14.92 -6.47
N LYS A 138 -30.25 -15.46 -7.63
CA LYS A 138 -30.67 -16.81 -8.08
C LYS A 138 -30.10 -17.93 -7.21
N LEU A 139 -29.02 -17.70 -6.49
CA LEU A 139 -28.37 -18.71 -5.64
C LEU A 139 -29.04 -18.83 -4.26
N GLN A 140 -29.94 -17.92 -3.89
CA GLN A 140 -30.65 -17.90 -2.60
C GLN A 140 -29.75 -18.03 -1.36
N LYS A 141 -28.48 -17.62 -1.46
CA LYS A 141 -27.54 -17.58 -0.34
C LYS A 141 -27.66 -16.26 0.42
N GLN A 142 -27.44 -16.31 1.73
CA GLN A 142 -27.26 -15.11 2.55
C GLN A 142 -25.98 -14.39 2.09
N PHE A 143 -26.14 -13.18 1.56
CA PHE A 143 -25.03 -12.35 1.11
C PHE A 143 -24.51 -11.48 2.26
N ASP A 144 -23.20 -11.56 2.51
CA ASP A 144 -22.52 -10.84 3.59
C ASP A 144 -21.31 -10.09 3.00
N PRO A 145 -21.50 -8.82 2.60
CA PRO A 145 -20.41 -7.99 2.09
C PRO A 145 -19.58 -7.43 3.24
N ILE A 146 -18.26 -7.56 3.13
CA ILE A 146 -17.30 -7.23 4.20
C ILE A 146 -16.16 -6.40 3.61
N VAL A 147 -15.87 -5.26 4.23
CA VAL A 147 -14.55 -4.63 4.08
C VAL A 147 -13.65 -5.09 5.22
N GLY A 148 -12.55 -5.74 4.85
CA GLY A 148 -11.53 -6.22 5.76
C GLY A 148 -10.32 -5.29 5.78
N TYR A 149 -9.98 -4.78 6.96
CA TYR A 149 -8.78 -3.98 7.19
C TYR A 149 -7.70 -4.85 7.84
N ALA A 150 -6.54 -4.94 7.20
CA ALA A 150 -5.43 -5.77 7.66
C ALA A 150 -4.86 -5.31 9.01
N TYR A 151 -4.90 -4.01 9.32
CA TYR A 151 -4.49 -3.46 10.61
C TYR A 151 -5.50 -2.43 11.14
N GLY A 152 -5.25 -1.95 12.37
CA GLY A 152 -6.09 -0.97 13.06
C GLY A 152 -7.18 -1.61 13.90
N LYS A 153 -7.98 -0.75 14.54
CA LYS A 153 -9.13 -1.14 15.39
C LYS A 153 -10.37 -0.39 14.89
N LYS A 154 -11.51 -1.07 14.87
CA LYS A 154 -12.78 -0.48 14.49
C LYS A 154 -13.92 -1.14 15.25
N ASP A 155 -14.83 -0.33 15.77
CA ASP A 155 -16.04 -0.84 16.39
C ASP A 155 -17.03 -1.25 15.29
N SER A 156 -17.45 -2.51 15.33
CA SER A 156 -18.35 -3.11 14.33
C SER A 156 -19.82 -2.72 14.53
N LYS A 157 -20.12 -1.73 15.39
CA LYS A 157 -21.47 -1.49 15.93
C LYS A 157 -22.41 -0.64 15.07
N ASN A 158 -22.07 -0.35 13.81
CA ASN A 158 -22.95 0.45 12.96
C ASN A 158 -23.89 -0.44 12.13
N SER A 159 -25.05 -0.76 12.70
CA SER A 159 -26.07 -1.66 12.11
C SER A 159 -26.72 -1.13 10.82
N ALA A 160 -26.54 0.15 10.49
CA ALA A 160 -27.09 0.80 9.29
C ALA A 160 -26.16 0.73 8.05
N ALA A 161 -24.95 0.17 8.18
CA ALA A 161 -24.00 0.12 7.06
C ALA A 161 -24.40 -0.96 6.03
N SER A 162 -24.23 -0.66 4.74
CA SER A 162 -24.52 -1.59 3.63
C SER A 162 -23.56 -2.78 3.54
N PHE A 163 -22.49 -2.78 4.36
CA PHE A 163 -21.51 -3.83 4.50
C PHE A 163 -20.89 -3.82 5.89
N ARG A 164 -20.38 -4.97 6.35
CA ARG A 164 -19.64 -5.08 7.60
C ARG A 164 -18.23 -4.55 7.42
N GLU A 165 -17.67 -4.02 8.50
CA GLU A 165 -16.29 -3.55 8.55
C GLU A 165 -15.56 -4.29 9.67
N LEU A 166 -14.48 -5.00 9.32
CA LEU A 166 -13.66 -5.75 10.28
C LEU A 166 -12.22 -5.25 10.20
N ALA A 167 -11.58 -5.01 11.35
CA ALA A 167 -10.21 -4.50 11.38
C ALA A 167 -9.29 -5.37 12.24
N GLY A 168 -8.04 -5.51 11.80
CA GLY A 168 -6.98 -6.19 12.52
C GLY A 168 -7.38 -7.61 12.92
N GLN A 169 -7.32 -7.90 14.22
CA GLN A 169 -7.64 -9.22 14.77
C GLN A 169 -9.00 -9.77 14.28
N ALA A 170 -10.04 -8.93 14.20
CA ALA A 170 -11.37 -9.38 13.81
C ALA A 170 -11.40 -9.86 12.34
N PHE A 171 -10.74 -9.12 11.45
CA PHE A 171 -10.64 -9.49 10.04
C PHE A 171 -9.83 -10.78 9.85
N TRP A 172 -8.65 -10.87 10.45
CA TRP A 172 -7.82 -12.07 10.33
C TRP A 172 -8.47 -13.31 10.93
N LYS A 173 -9.17 -13.16 12.06
CA LYS A 173 -9.97 -14.24 12.65
C LYS A 173 -11.11 -14.66 11.73
N GLU A 174 -11.79 -13.72 11.08
CA GLU A 174 -12.89 -14.03 10.14
C GLU A 174 -12.40 -14.90 8.97
N LEU A 175 -11.22 -14.61 8.42
CA LEU A 175 -10.65 -15.36 7.30
C LEU A 175 -10.13 -16.75 7.70
N THR A 176 -9.48 -16.86 8.85
CA THR A 176 -8.68 -18.03 9.22
C THR A 176 -9.32 -18.92 10.28
N GLY A 177 -10.21 -18.35 11.09
CA GLY A 177 -10.71 -18.92 12.34
C GLY A 177 -9.77 -18.74 13.53
N ASP A 178 -8.57 -18.21 13.33
CA ASP A 178 -7.52 -18.07 14.36
C ASP A 178 -7.46 -16.64 14.91
N ALA A 179 -7.82 -16.48 16.19
CA ALA A 179 -7.82 -15.19 16.87
C ALA A 179 -6.42 -14.60 17.10
N LYS A 180 -5.36 -15.41 16.99
CA LYS A 180 -3.96 -15.00 17.13
C LYS A 180 -3.27 -14.83 15.77
N PHE A 181 -3.96 -15.06 14.65
CA PHE A 181 -3.38 -15.01 13.32
C PHE A 181 -2.63 -13.70 13.04
N TYR A 182 -3.19 -12.55 13.43
CA TYR A 182 -2.53 -11.24 13.23
C TYR A 182 -1.16 -11.13 13.93
N VAL A 183 -0.97 -11.82 15.06
CA VAL A 183 0.34 -11.90 15.75
C VAL A 183 1.27 -12.86 15.00
N ARG A 184 0.73 -13.97 14.49
CA ARG A 184 1.50 -14.94 13.70
C ARG A 184 2.06 -14.31 12.43
N ILE A 185 1.35 -13.36 11.80
CA ILE A 185 1.86 -12.60 10.65
C ILE A 185 3.17 -11.90 11.02
N ILE A 186 3.17 -11.06 12.06
CA ILE A 186 4.38 -10.30 12.45
C ILE A 186 5.49 -11.24 12.93
N GLN A 187 5.14 -12.33 13.62
CA GLN A 187 6.11 -13.36 14.03
C GLN A 187 6.73 -14.13 12.87
N ALA A 188 6.01 -14.28 11.76
CA ALA A 188 6.51 -14.96 10.56
C ALA A 188 7.42 -14.06 9.72
N MET A 189 7.31 -12.73 9.83
CA MET A 189 8.20 -11.81 9.10
C MET A 189 9.67 -11.98 9.49
N ARG A 190 9.97 -12.32 10.76
CA ARG A 190 11.32 -12.63 11.31
C ARG A 190 12.45 -11.82 10.65
N ASP A 191 13.43 -12.52 10.08
CA ASP A 191 14.67 -11.97 9.52
C ASP A 191 14.52 -11.65 8.02
N LYS A 192 13.36 -11.89 7.42
CA LYS A 192 13.09 -11.65 6.00
C LYS A 192 13.40 -10.19 5.60
N PRO A 193 13.08 -9.16 6.40
CA PRO A 193 13.52 -7.79 6.12
C PRO A 193 15.04 -7.61 6.05
N GLN A 194 15.82 -8.38 6.82
CA GLN A 194 17.28 -8.29 6.83
C GLN A 194 17.89 -8.94 5.59
N GLU A 195 17.29 -10.01 5.06
CA GLU A 195 17.71 -10.64 3.80
C GLU A 195 17.73 -9.62 2.64
N HIS A 196 16.70 -8.76 2.57
CA HIS A 196 16.56 -7.77 1.51
C HIS A 196 17.28 -6.44 1.79
N LYS A 197 17.78 -6.24 3.01
CA LYS A 197 18.34 -4.95 3.46
C LYS A 197 19.55 -4.51 2.64
N VAL A 198 20.45 -5.44 2.32
CA VAL A 198 21.68 -5.13 1.55
C VAL A 198 21.31 -4.68 0.14
N GLN A 199 20.45 -5.43 -0.54
CA GLN A 199 20.02 -5.09 -1.90
C GLN A 199 19.27 -3.77 -1.94
N TYR A 200 18.32 -3.57 -1.01
CA TYR A 200 17.57 -2.31 -0.91
C TYR A 200 18.49 -1.12 -0.65
N LYS A 201 19.44 -1.24 0.29
CA LYS A 201 20.40 -0.18 0.60
C LYS A 201 21.25 0.17 -0.63
N ASN A 202 21.75 -0.83 -1.35
CA ASN A 202 22.55 -0.61 -2.55
C ASN A 202 21.76 0.14 -3.63
N GLU A 203 20.50 -0.22 -3.85
CA GLU A 203 19.65 0.48 -4.83
C GLU A 203 19.22 1.88 -4.37
N TRP A 204 19.04 2.07 -3.06
CA TRP A 204 18.84 3.41 -2.48
C TRP A 204 20.02 4.33 -2.75
N GLU A 205 21.24 3.89 -2.44
CA GLU A 205 22.45 4.70 -2.66
C GLU A 205 22.67 5.01 -4.14
N LYS A 206 22.43 4.04 -5.04
CA LYS A 206 22.47 4.29 -6.48
C LYS A 206 21.45 5.37 -6.90
N ALA A 207 20.21 5.28 -6.41
CA ALA A 207 19.17 6.27 -6.72
C ALA A 207 19.54 7.66 -6.18
N LYS A 208 20.02 7.72 -4.93
CA LYS A 208 20.49 8.95 -4.30
C LYS A 208 21.62 9.62 -5.08
N ASN A 209 22.63 8.87 -5.49
CA ASN A 209 23.75 9.40 -6.27
C ASN A 209 23.31 9.92 -7.65
N ARG A 210 22.40 9.20 -8.34
CA ARG A 210 21.81 9.70 -9.60
C ARG A 210 21.08 11.02 -9.37
N PHE A 211 20.26 11.09 -8.32
CA PHE A 211 19.48 12.28 -7.98
C PHE A 211 20.37 13.45 -7.60
N LEU A 212 21.38 13.24 -6.75
CA LEU A 212 22.30 14.28 -6.33
C LEU A 212 23.08 14.84 -7.51
N ARG A 213 23.57 13.98 -8.42
CA ARG A 213 24.25 14.42 -9.64
C ARG A 213 23.34 15.26 -10.54
N GLU A 214 22.14 14.75 -10.83
CA GLU A 214 21.16 15.48 -11.67
C GLU A 214 20.75 16.81 -11.00
N PHE A 215 20.51 16.80 -9.69
CA PHE A 215 20.08 17.97 -8.94
C PHE A 215 21.14 19.04 -8.86
N THR A 216 22.39 18.68 -8.55
CA THR A 216 23.49 19.64 -8.48
C THR A 216 23.83 20.26 -9.83
N THR A 217 23.67 19.50 -10.93
CA THR A 217 23.86 20.03 -12.29
C THR A 217 22.73 20.99 -12.68
N ASP A 218 21.48 20.64 -12.35
CA ASP A 218 20.32 21.36 -12.86
C ASP A 218 19.80 22.47 -11.93
N PHE A 219 20.01 22.37 -10.61
CA PHE A 219 19.35 23.20 -9.59
C PHE A 219 20.29 23.75 -8.52
N CYS A 220 21.61 23.67 -8.70
CA CYS A 220 22.57 24.37 -7.85
C CYS A 220 23.34 25.45 -8.63
N LYS A 221 23.72 26.51 -7.93
CA LYS A 221 24.60 27.57 -8.43
C LYS A 221 26.06 27.09 -8.42
N LYS A 222 26.95 27.86 -9.03
CA LYS A 222 28.40 27.57 -9.09
C LYS A 222 29.06 27.52 -7.71
N ASP A 223 28.52 28.23 -6.73
CA ASP A 223 28.98 28.21 -5.34
C ASP A 223 28.48 27.00 -4.52
N GLY A 224 27.70 26.11 -5.16
CA GLY A 224 27.12 24.92 -4.52
C GLY A 224 25.79 25.15 -3.81
N SER A 225 25.33 26.41 -3.68
CA SER A 225 24.03 26.71 -3.08
C SER A 225 22.88 26.29 -4.02
N ILE A 226 21.72 25.98 -3.44
CA ILE A 226 20.52 25.63 -4.22
C ILE A 226 19.99 26.89 -4.94
N ASP A 227 19.75 26.75 -6.24
CA ASP A 227 19.05 27.73 -7.06
C ASP A 227 17.53 27.54 -6.91
N TRP A 228 16.99 28.16 -5.86
CA TRP A 228 15.57 28.05 -5.51
C TRP A 228 14.62 28.65 -6.54
N GLU A 229 15.05 29.70 -7.24
CA GLU A 229 14.26 30.32 -8.30
C GLU A 229 14.11 29.35 -9.47
N LYS A 230 15.23 28.79 -9.94
CA LYS A 230 15.23 27.78 -11.01
C LYS A 230 14.45 26.52 -10.63
N LEU A 231 14.59 26.05 -9.39
CA LEU A 231 13.82 24.91 -8.89
C LEU A 231 12.31 25.20 -8.88
N LEU A 232 11.93 26.41 -8.47
CA LEU A 232 10.54 26.84 -8.45
C LEU A 232 9.96 26.98 -9.86
N GLU A 233 10.69 27.62 -10.78
CA GLU A 233 10.31 27.74 -12.19
C GLU A 233 10.09 26.37 -12.83
N PHE A 234 10.99 25.41 -12.57
CA PHE A 234 10.81 24.04 -13.06
C PHE A 234 9.56 23.35 -12.51
N ASN A 235 9.25 23.55 -11.22
CA ASN A 235 8.15 22.88 -10.54
C ASN A 235 6.78 23.51 -10.83
N SER A 236 6.72 24.85 -10.81
CA SER A 236 5.48 25.64 -10.77
C SER A 236 5.34 26.62 -11.93
N GLY A 237 6.37 26.78 -12.77
CA GLY A 237 6.29 27.59 -13.97
C GLY A 237 5.24 27.08 -14.95
N ILE A 238 4.73 27.99 -15.78
CA ILE A 238 3.84 27.62 -16.89
C ILE A 238 4.54 26.54 -17.73
N LYS A 239 3.80 25.47 -18.07
CA LYS A 239 4.33 24.44 -18.95
C LYS A 239 4.74 25.09 -20.26
N SER A 240 6.03 25.10 -20.54
CA SER A 240 6.53 25.40 -21.87
C SER A 240 6.10 24.28 -22.81
N ASP A 241 5.36 24.60 -23.86
CA ASP A 241 5.02 23.69 -24.94
C ASP A 241 6.31 23.22 -25.63
N LYS A 242 6.79 22.03 -25.25
CA LYS A 242 7.83 21.28 -25.96
C LYS A 242 7.49 19.81 -25.92
#